data_AF-A0A7U9SB36-F1
#
_entry.id   AF-A0A7U9SB36-F1
#
_cell.length_a   1.000
_cell.length_b   1.000
_cell.length_c   1.000
_cell.angle_alpha   90.00
_cell.angle_beta   90.00
_cell.angle_gamma   90.00
#
_symmetry.space_group_name_H-M   'P 1'
#
loop_
_entity.id
_entity.type
_entity.pdbx_description
1 polymer ?
#
loop_
_entity_poly.entity_id
_entity_poly.type
_entity_poly.pdbx_seq_one_letter_code
_entity_poly.pdbx_strand_id
1 'polypeptide(L)'
;MKTATGVTAEEADELFIVLASECGVDSFFTVTKNTSGGFYNVNYGLNTLEVYLDENTISEVYNKKDKIYPETVLHNFLMDSELTVKDVMNGSGDTVIGEYAFIRITNDNLEKITPDMLKEFADNVVADSGYNWVSIMGYSDTGICFSGSDISSAFYGELDKDGSILDAYGLWVRDDNGNYSYTETE
;
A
#
# COMPACT_ATOMS: atom_id res chain seq x y z
N MET A 1 -8.65 40.16 27.27
CA MET A 1 -8.05 38.83 27.45
C MET A 1 -6.84 38.75 26.52
N LYS A 2 -5.64 38.56 27.06
CA LYS A 2 -4.43 38.35 26.25
C LYS A 2 -4.47 36.92 25.73
N THR A 3 -4.67 36.75 24.43
CA THR A 3 -4.51 35.47 23.71
C THR A 3 -3.04 35.06 23.83
N ALA A 4 -2.76 34.07 24.68
CA ALA A 4 -1.41 33.66 25.06
C ALA A 4 -0.84 32.52 24.20
N THR A 5 -1.45 32.21 23.07
CA THR A 5 -0.98 31.19 22.14
C THR A 5 -1.03 31.80 20.75
N GLY A 6 0.11 31.85 20.05
CA GLY A 6 0.21 32.38 18.69
C GLY A 6 -0.45 31.49 17.64
N VAL A 7 -1.65 31.01 17.94
CA VAL A 7 -2.49 30.06 17.19
C VAL A 7 -3.88 30.68 17.14
N THR A 8 -4.45 30.78 15.94
CA THR A 8 -5.82 31.23 15.69
C THR A 8 -6.83 30.14 16.08
N ALA A 9 -8.11 30.50 16.15
CA ALA A 9 -9.16 29.51 16.43
C ALA A 9 -9.26 28.44 15.33
N GLU A 10 -9.02 28.82 14.08
CA GLU A 10 -9.07 27.93 12.91
C GLU A 10 -7.90 26.94 12.91
N GLU A 11 -6.67 27.43 13.13
CA GLU A 11 -5.50 26.56 13.31
C GLU A 11 -5.67 25.60 14.50
N ALA A 12 -6.31 26.05 15.58
CA ALA A 12 -6.53 25.22 16.77
C ALA A 12 -7.55 24.08 16.53
N ASP A 13 -8.58 24.33 15.71
CA ASP A 13 -9.58 23.32 15.35
C ASP A 13 -8.96 22.24 14.45
N GLU A 14 -8.21 22.66 13.43
CA GLU A 14 -7.47 21.78 12.55
C GLU A 14 -6.46 20.91 13.32
N LEU A 15 -5.68 21.51 14.21
CA LEU A 15 -4.77 20.80 15.11
C LEU A 15 -5.50 19.73 15.91
N PHE A 16 -6.65 20.06 16.48
CA PHE A 16 -7.39 19.08 17.29
C PHE A 16 -7.87 17.90 16.44
N ILE A 17 -8.44 18.16 15.25
CA ILE A 17 -8.98 17.13 14.37
C ILE A 17 -7.87 16.18 13.92
N VAL A 18 -6.84 16.70 13.25
CA VAL A 18 -5.78 15.87 12.65
C VAL A 18 -4.99 15.11 13.71
N LEU A 19 -4.66 15.77 14.83
CA LEU A 19 -3.87 15.11 15.86
C LEU A 19 -4.64 13.98 16.55
N ALA A 20 -5.94 14.17 16.79
CA ALA A 20 -6.78 13.17 17.44
C ALA A 20 -7.16 12.01 16.51
N SER A 21 -7.49 12.29 15.24
CA SER A 21 -7.95 11.27 14.30
C SER A 21 -6.81 10.55 13.59
N GLU A 22 -5.75 11.26 13.19
CA GLU A 22 -4.70 10.72 12.32
C GLU A 22 -3.37 10.46 13.04
N CYS A 23 -3.07 11.21 14.10
CA CYS A 23 -1.79 11.09 14.82
C CYS A 23 -1.89 10.36 16.16
N GLY A 24 -3.09 9.89 16.54
CA GLY A 24 -3.31 9.12 17.78
C GLY A 24 -3.07 9.91 19.07
N VAL A 25 -3.20 11.24 19.05
CA VAL A 25 -3.10 12.08 20.24
C VAL A 25 -4.43 12.04 20.99
N ASP A 26 -4.51 11.14 21.98
CA ASP A 26 -5.71 10.86 22.78
C ASP A 26 -5.79 11.64 24.11
N SER A 27 -4.84 12.55 24.34
CA SER A 27 -4.65 13.25 25.61
C SER A 27 -4.56 14.77 25.42
N PHE A 28 -4.70 15.51 26.51
CA PHE A 28 -4.52 16.96 26.50
C PHE A 28 -3.13 17.33 25.98
N PHE A 29 -3.10 18.25 25.01
CA PHE A 29 -1.88 18.76 24.44
C PHE A 29 -1.76 20.29 24.60
N THR A 30 -0.54 20.79 24.47
CA THR A 30 -0.23 22.21 24.46
C THR A 30 0.52 22.57 23.19
N VAL A 31 0.27 23.75 22.64
CA VAL A 31 0.82 24.18 21.35
C VAL A 31 1.71 25.39 21.53
N THR A 32 2.93 25.34 21.00
CA THR A 32 3.88 26.46 21.02
C THR A 32 4.47 26.70 19.63
N LYS A 33 4.29 27.92 19.08
CA LYS A 33 4.84 28.28 17.77
C LYS A 33 6.36 28.45 17.83
N ASN A 34 7.09 27.73 16.99
CA ASN A 34 8.53 27.90 16.80
C ASN A 34 8.79 28.87 15.64
N THR A 35 9.06 30.13 15.99
CA THR A 35 9.28 31.20 15.00
C THR A 35 10.57 31.04 14.18
N SER A 36 11.52 30.24 14.64
CA SER A 36 12.79 30.02 13.94
C SER A 36 12.72 28.87 12.93
N GLY A 37 11.83 27.90 13.16
CA GLY A 37 11.69 26.69 12.33
C GLY A 37 10.45 26.66 11.44
N GLY A 38 9.48 27.56 11.63
CA GLY A 38 8.25 27.57 10.83
C GLY A 38 7.25 26.46 11.17
N PHE A 39 7.38 25.82 12.34
CA PHE A 39 6.50 24.76 12.82
C PHE A 39 5.95 25.05 14.22
N TYR A 40 4.97 24.28 14.65
CA TYR A 40 4.41 24.26 15.99
C TYR A 40 4.94 23.05 16.75
N ASN A 41 5.36 23.26 18.00
CA ASN A 41 5.61 22.18 18.94
C ASN A 41 4.30 21.83 19.63
N VAL A 42 3.85 20.60 19.46
CA VAL A 42 2.68 20.04 20.15
C VAL A 42 3.18 19.09 21.22
N ASN A 43 3.03 19.48 22.49
CA ASN A 43 3.45 18.66 23.62
C ASN A 43 2.25 17.93 24.21
N TYR A 44 2.31 16.60 24.27
CA TYR A 44 1.28 15.74 24.84
C TYR A 44 1.96 14.63 25.66
N GLY A 45 1.53 14.45 26.91
CA GLY A 45 2.23 13.55 27.83
C GLY A 45 3.73 13.87 27.96
N LEU A 46 4.59 12.90 27.59
CA LEU A 46 6.06 13.03 27.57
C LEU A 46 6.63 13.24 26.15
N ASN A 47 5.76 13.41 25.15
CA ASN A 47 6.12 13.48 23.75
C ASN A 47 5.95 14.91 23.20
N THR A 48 6.69 15.20 22.15
CA THR A 48 6.59 16.44 21.38
C THR A 48 6.52 16.10 19.90
N LEU A 49 5.52 16.64 19.20
CA LEU A 49 5.41 16.59 17.74
C LEU A 49 5.82 17.93 17.13
N GLU A 50 6.41 17.87 15.95
CA GLU A 50 6.61 19.04 15.09
C GLU A 50 5.50 19.07 14.05
N VAL A 51 4.68 20.13 14.07
CA VAL A 51 3.53 20.28 13.19
C VAL A 51 3.73 21.47 12.26
N TYR A 52 3.70 21.22 10.97
CA TYR A 52 3.80 22.23 9.92
C TYR A 52 2.41 22.54 9.39
N LEU A 53 2.14 23.83 9.19
CA LEU A 53 0.91 24.29 8.55
C LEU A 53 1.27 24.93 7.20
N ASP A 54 0.42 24.68 6.21
CA ASP A 54 0.34 25.48 5.00
C ASP A 54 -0.94 26.33 5.10
N GLU A 55 -0.77 27.65 5.11
CA GLU A 55 -1.81 28.61 5.50
C GLU A 55 -2.43 28.30 6.88
N ASN A 56 -3.57 27.59 6.91
CA ASN A 56 -4.29 27.20 8.13
C ASN A 56 -4.51 25.68 8.23
N THR A 57 -4.01 24.90 7.27
CA THR A 57 -4.19 23.45 7.20
C THR A 57 -2.90 22.75 7.61
N ILE A 58 -3.00 21.64 8.35
CA ILE A 58 -1.81 20.86 8.69
C ILE A 58 -1.27 20.23 7.41
N SER A 59 -0.01 20.50 7.10
CA SER A 59 0.67 19.91 5.95
C SER A 59 1.48 18.70 6.37
N GLU A 60 2.16 18.77 7.50
CA GLU A 60 3.04 17.69 7.97
C GLU A 60 3.04 17.58 9.50
N VAL A 61 3.10 16.35 10.01
CA VAL A 61 3.36 16.09 11.43
C VAL A 61 4.52 15.12 11.53
N TYR A 62 5.49 15.45 12.38
CA TYR A 62 6.64 14.61 12.67
C TYR A 62 6.68 14.22 14.14
N ASN A 63 6.95 12.95 14.39
CA ASN A 63 7.43 12.47 15.67
C ASN A 63 8.94 12.27 15.56
N LYS A 64 9.71 13.24 16.08
CA LYS A 64 11.17 13.31 15.90
C LYS A 64 11.56 13.34 14.41
N LYS A 65 12.04 12.24 13.85
CA LYS A 65 12.45 12.14 12.44
C LYS A 65 11.39 11.49 11.55
N ASP A 66 10.38 10.88 12.16
CA ASP A 66 9.39 10.09 11.45
C ASP A 66 8.21 10.99 11.10
N LYS A 67 7.91 11.12 9.80
CA LYS A 67 6.71 11.81 9.32
C LYS A 67 5.51 10.90 9.56
N ILE A 68 4.56 11.34 10.38
CA ILE A 68 3.35 10.59 10.75
C ILE A 68 2.09 11.17 10.13
N TYR A 69 2.15 12.38 9.58
CA TYR A 69 1.04 12.97 8.82
C TYR A 69 1.55 13.78 7.60
N PRO A 70 0.84 13.74 6.46
CA PRO A 70 -0.12 12.69 6.14
C PRO A 70 0.55 11.32 6.27
N GLU A 71 -0.18 10.34 6.79
CA GLU A 71 0.28 8.96 6.75
C GLU A 71 0.60 8.67 5.28
N THR A 72 1.80 8.16 5.00
CA THR A 72 2.16 7.83 3.62
C THR A 72 1.44 6.54 3.26
N VAL A 73 0.15 6.64 2.95
CA VAL A 73 -0.60 5.55 2.33
C VAL A 73 -0.06 5.45 0.91
N LEU A 74 0.85 4.49 0.71
CA LEU A 74 1.44 4.27 -0.59
C LEU A 74 0.32 3.79 -1.52
N HIS A 75 -0.01 4.60 -2.52
CA HIS A 75 -1.05 4.27 -3.49
C HIS A 75 -0.74 2.93 -4.17
N ASN A 76 -1.68 1.99 -4.10
CA ASN A 76 -1.52 0.68 -4.72
C ASN A 76 -1.92 0.72 -6.19
N PHE A 77 -0.95 1.01 -7.06
CA PHE A 77 -1.18 1.06 -8.51
C PHE A 77 -1.65 -0.28 -9.13
N LEU A 78 -1.55 -1.41 -8.41
CA LEU A 78 -2.11 -2.68 -8.89
C LEU A 78 -3.64 -2.61 -8.99
N MET A 79 -4.27 -1.81 -8.12
CA MET A 79 -5.72 -1.64 -8.07
C MET A 79 -6.27 -0.70 -9.16
N ASP A 80 -5.39 0.06 -9.83
CA ASP A 80 -5.78 0.92 -10.96
C ASP A 80 -5.90 0.14 -12.28
N SER A 81 -5.32 -1.05 -12.34
CA SER A 81 -5.21 -1.83 -13.56
C SER A 81 -6.49 -2.62 -13.82
N GLU A 82 -6.99 -2.58 -15.05
CA GLU A 82 -8.16 -3.37 -15.45
C GLU A 82 -7.82 -4.87 -15.45
N LEU A 83 -8.65 -5.66 -14.75
CA LEU A 83 -8.52 -7.11 -14.73
C LEU A 83 -9.02 -7.70 -16.05
N THR A 84 -8.12 -8.38 -16.76
CA THR A 84 -8.46 -9.13 -17.97
C THR A 84 -8.74 -10.58 -17.61
N VAL A 85 -9.89 -11.11 -18.04
CA VAL A 85 -10.30 -12.52 -17.82
C VAL A 85 -10.34 -13.26 -19.15
N LYS A 86 -9.84 -14.51 -19.17
CA LYS A 86 -9.80 -15.36 -20.37
C LYS A 86 -10.05 -16.83 -20.03
N ASP A 87 -10.53 -17.56 -21.03
CA ASP A 87 -10.81 -18.99 -20.92
C ASP A 87 -9.51 -19.83 -20.85
N VAL A 88 -9.50 -20.81 -19.95
CA VAL A 88 -8.56 -21.93 -19.99
C VAL A 88 -9.17 -23.03 -20.85
N MET A 89 -8.50 -23.37 -21.96
CA MET A 89 -8.92 -24.45 -22.84
C MET A 89 -8.28 -25.78 -22.43
N ASN A 90 -8.96 -26.91 -22.69
CA ASN A 90 -8.35 -28.23 -22.58
C ASN A 90 -7.18 -28.42 -23.57
N GLY A 91 -6.43 -29.51 -23.44
CA GLY A 91 -5.29 -29.79 -24.32
C GLY A 91 -5.63 -29.95 -25.82
N SER A 92 -6.92 -30.08 -26.17
CA SER A 92 -7.40 -30.14 -27.55
C SER A 92 -7.86 -28.77 -28.09
N GLY A 93 -8.03 -27.77 -27.23
CA GLY A 93 -8.46 -26.43 -27.61
C GLY A 93 -9.96 -26.30 -27.95
N ASP A 94 -10.79 -27.29 -27.60
CA ASP A 94 -12.20 -27.35 -28.01
C ASP A 94 -13.20 -27.17 -26.87
N THR A 95 -12.74 -27.27 -25.62
CA THR A 95 -13.58 -27.19 -24.42
C THR A 95 -12.95 -26.26 -23.40
N VAL A 96 -13.73 -25.32 -22.87
CA VAL A 96 -13.35 -24.47 -21.73
C VAL A 96 -13.39 -25.30 -20.45
N ILE A 97 -12.31 -25.26 -19.67
CA ILE A 97 -12.13 -26.04 -18.43
C ILE A 97 -11.87 -25.16 -17.20
N GLY A 98 -11.94 -23.84 -17.35
CA GLY A 98 -11.75 -22.86 -16.31
C GLY A 98 -11.49 -21.48 -16.92
N GLU A 99 -11.15 -20.53 -16.07
CA GLU A 99 -10.81 -19.17 -16.46
C GLU A 99 -9.54 -18.75 -15.74
N TYR A 100 -8.75 -17.88 -16.35
CA TYR A 100 -7.62 -17.22 -15.72
C TYR A 100 -7.78 -15.72 -15.82
N ALA A 101 -7.16 -14.98 -14.90
CA ALA A 101 -7.20 -13.53 -14.90
C ALA A 101 -5.80 -12.92 -14.78
N PHE A 102 -5.62 -11.73 -15.32
CA PHE A 102 -4.39 -10.98 -15.12
C PHE A 102 -4.60 -9.47 -15.21
N ILE A 103 -3.73 -8.73 -14.53
CA ILE A 103 -3.51 -7.30 -14.79
C ILE A 103 -2.19 -7.12 -15.54
N ARG A 104 -2.05 -5.99 -16.24
CA ARG A 104 -0.82 -5.65 -16.94
C ARG A 104 -0.24 -4.33 -16.47
N ILE A 105 1.03 -4.35 -16.06
CA ILE A 105 1.76 -3.20 -15.54
C ILE A 105 3.09 -3.00 -16.28
N THR A 106 3.70 -1.83 -16.12
CA THR A 106 5.07 -1.59 -16.62
C THR A 106 6.09 -2.40 -15.83
N ASN A 107 7.22 -2.73 -16.44
CA ASN A 107 8.31 -3.42 -15.74
C ASN A 107 8.85 -2.57 -14.58
N ASP A 108 8.94 -1.25 -14.76
CA ASP A 108 9.30 -0.31 -13.68
C ASP A 108 8.33 -0.36 -12.49
N ASN A 109 7.06 -0.68 -12.73
CA ASN A 109 6.07 -0.85 -11.66
C ASN A 109 6.21 -2.24 -11.02
N LEU A 110 6.53 -3.28 -11.79
CA LEU A 110 6.77 -4.62 -11.26
C LEU A 110 7.89 -4.61 -10.19
N GLU A 111 8.96 -3.85 -10.42
CA GLU A 111 10.08 -3.68 -9.47
C GLU A 111 9.71 -2.88 -8.21
N LYS A 112 8.59 -2.15 -8.22
CA LYS A 112 8.13 -1.30 -7.10
C LYS A 112 7.06 -1.96 -6.25
N ILE A 113 6.62 -3.17 -6.59
CA ILE A 113 5.62 -3.90 -5.81
C ILE A 113 6.16 -4.14 -4.40
N THR A 114 5.40 -3.70 -3.41
CA THR A 114 5.69 -3.94 -1.99
C THR A 114 4.84 -5.09 -1.45
N PRO A 115 5.20 -5.67 -0.29
CA PRO A 115 4.36 -6.65 0.40
C PRO A 115 2.92 -6.18 0.65
N ASP A 116 2.73 -4.91 1.02
CA ASP A 116 1.41 -4.36 1.33
C ASP A 116 0.54 -4.22 0.07
N MET A 117 1.15 -3.81 -1.05
CA MET A 117 0.46 -3.76 -2.34
C MET A 117 0.03 -5.15 -2.80
N LEU A 118 0.92 -6.13 -2.64
CA LEU A 118 0.65 -7.52 -3.00
C LEU A 118 -0.43 -8.13 -2.10
N LYS A 119 -0.43 -7.80 -0.79
CA LYS A 119 -1.46 -8.18 0.17
C LYS A 119 -2.84 -7.68 -0.24
N GLU A 120 -2.95 -6.39 -0.51
CA GLU A 120 -4.22 -5.80 -0.92
C GLU A 120 -4.71 -6.39 -2.26
N PHE A 121 -3.82 -6.60 -3.22
CA PHE A 121 -4.17 -7.27 -4.48
C PHE A 121 -4.66 -8.71 -4.25
N ALA A 122 -3.95 -9.48 -3.41
CA ALA A 122 -4.35 -10.84 -3.06
C ALA A 122 -5.73 -10.88 -2.40
N ASP A 123 -6.00 -9.97 -1.46
CA ASP A 123 -7.26 -9.94 -0.71
C ASP A 123 -8.46 -9.50 -1.55
N ASN A 124 -8.26 -8.58 -2.51
CA ASN A 124 -9.35 -7.98 -3.26
C ASN A 124 -9.55 -8.57 -4.67
N VAL A 125 -8.52 -9.18 -5.26
CA VAL A 125 -8.55 -9.65 -6.65
C VAL A 125 -8.38 -11.17 -6.75
N VAL A 126 -7.52 -11.76 -5.91
CA VAL A 126 -7.17 -13.19 -6.01
C VAL A 126 -8.06 -14.07 -5.14
N ALA A 127 -8.26 -13.68 -3.88
CA ALA A 127 -9.01 -14.44 -2.90
C ALA A 127 -10.43 -14.73 -3.39
N ASP A 128 -10.85 -15.99 -3.26
CA ASP A 128 -12.18 -16.48 -3.64
C ASP A 128 -12.60 -16.17 -5.10
N SER A 129 -11.65 -15.82 -5.98
CA SER A 129 -11.93 -15.41 -7.35
C SER A 129 -12.42 -16.56 -8.24
N GLY A 130 -12.10 -17.81 -7.89
CA GLY A 130 -12.48 -19.00 -8.64
C GLY A 130 -11.68 -19.23 -9.93
N TYR A 131 -10.73 -18.34 -10.26
CA TYR A 131 -9.85 -18.51 -11.41
C TYR A 131 -8.81 -19.62 -11.16
N ASN A 132 -8.35 -20.24 -12.24
CA ASN A 132 -7.30 -21.25 -12.20
C ASN A 132 -5.95 -20.62 -11.80
N TRP A 133 -5.72 -19.34 -12.14
CA TRP A 133 -4.63 -18.51 -11.63
C TRP A 133 -4.96 -17.03 -11.85
N VAL A 134 -4.32 -16.18 -11.06
CA VAL A 134 -4.34 -14.72 -11.23
C VAL A 134 -2.92 -14.20 -11.32
N SER A 135 -2.62 -13.37 -12.33
CA SER A 135 -1.25 -12.90 -12.56
C SER A 135 -1.12 -11.39 -12.68
N ILE A 136 0.02 -10.88 -12.22
CA ILE A 136 0.49 -9.51 -12.45
C ILE A 136 1.57 -9.61 -13.53
N MET A 137 1.23 -9.23 -14.76
CA MET A 137 2.12 -9.39 -15.91
C MET A 137 2.87 -8.10 -16.22
N GLY A 138 4.19 -8.20 -16.39
CA GLY A 138 4.99 -7.16 -17.03
C GLY A 138 4.75 -7.09 -18.54
N TYR A 139 5.47 -6.17 -19.19
CA TYR A 139 5.60 -6.16 -20.66
C TYR A 139 6.76 -7.05 -21.14
N SER A 140 7.70 -7.40 -20.25
CA SER A 140 8.55 -8.58 -20.42
C SER A 140 7.76 -9.85 -20.14
N ASP A 141 8.35 -11.00 -20.46
CA ASP A 141 7.83 -12.32 -20.08
C ASP A 141 7.97 -12.59 -18.57
N THR A 142 8.19 -11.57 -17.74
CA THR A 142 8.32 -11.71 -16.27
C THR A 142 7.11 -11.12 -15.54
N GLY A 143 6.76 -11.72 -14.40
CA GLY A 143 5.64 -11.26 -13.58
C GLY A 143 5.49 -12.05 -12.29
N ILE A 144 4.34 -11.86 -11.64
CA ILE A 144 3.95 -12.57 -10.42
C ILE A 144 2.69 -13.40 -10.72
N CYS A 145 2.67 -14.68 -10.35
CA CYS A 145 1.54 -15.59 -10.57
C CYS A 145 1.06 -16.20 -9.25
N PHE A 146 -0.22 -16.01 -8.94
CA PHE A 146 -0.95 -16.74 -7.91
C PHE A 146 -1.55 -18.01 -8.51
N SER A 147 -0.74 -19.06 -8.60
CA SER A 147 -1.16 -20.37 -9.12
C SER A 147 -2.31 -20.95 -8.30
N GLY A 148 -3.38 -21.40 -8.96
CA GLY A 148 -4.57 -21.92 -8.28
C GLY A 148 -5.41 -20.83 -7.59
N SER A 149 -5.10 -19.55 -7.83
CA SER A 149 -5.61 -18.41 -7.06
C SER A 149 -5.36 -18.58 -5.55
N ASP A 150 -4.26 -19.24 -5.19
CA ASP A 150 -3.87 -19.45 -3.81
C ASP A 150 -3.16 -18.21 -3.27
N ILE A 151 -3.79 -17.51 -2.33
CA ILE A 151 -3.19 -16.34 -1.69
C ILE A 151 -2.06 -16.70 -0.72
N SER A 152 -1.86 -17.98 -0.37
CA SER A 152 -0.79 -18.37 0.55
C SER A 152 0.61 -18.10 -0.03
N SER A 153 0.74 -18.08 -1.36
CA SER A 153 1.99 -17.81 -2.04
C SER A 153 1.82 -17.31 -3.47
N ALA A 154 2.82 -16.60 -4.00
CA ALA A 154 2.85 -16.17 -5.40
C ALA A 154 4.25 -16.30 -5.98
N PHE A 155 4.36 -16.91 -7.17
CA PHE A 155 5.64 -17.10 -7.85
C PHE A 155 6.03 -15.83 -8.60
N TYR A 156 7.25 -15.36 -8.40
CA TYR A 156 7.88 -14.38 -9.28
C TYR A 156 8.78 -15.10 -10.27
N GLY A 157 8.66 -14.80 -11.56
CA GLY A 157 9.47 -15.47 -12.58
C GLY A 157 9.01 -15.22 -14.00
N GLU A 158 9.43 -16.10 -14.90
CA GLU A 158 9.00 -16.12 -16.30
C GLU A 158 7.58 -16.67 -16.40
N LEU A 159 6.70 -15.96 -17.10
CA LEU A 159 5.32 -16.32 -17.34
C LEU A 159 5.12 -16.70 -18.81
N ASP A 160 4.19 -17.61 -19.07
CA ASP A 160 3.71 -17.84 -20.44
C ASP A 160 2.78 -16.71 -20.90
N LYS A 161 2.34 -16.80 -22.16
CA LYS A 161 1.41 -15.84 -22.78
C LYS A 161 0.06 -15.72 -22.08
N ASP A 162 -0.32 -16.73 -21.29
CA ASP A 162 -1.57 -16.81 -20.55
C ASP A 162 -1.35 -16.44 -19.07
N GLY A 163 -0.13 -16.03 -18.70
CA GLY A 163 0.22 -15.55 -17.36
C GLY A 163 0.54 -16.67 -16.36
N SER A 164 0.57 -17.94 -16.77
CA SER A 164 0.98 -19.03 -15.89
C SER A 164 2.50 -19.05 -15.72
N ILE A 165 3.00 -19.51 -14.57
CA ILE A 165 4.43 -19.61 -14.30
C ILE A 165 5.09 -20.67 -15.19
N LEU A 166 6.16 -20.30 -15.90
CA LEU A 166 7.03 -21.19 -16.68
C LEU A 166 8.30 -21.55 -15.91
N ASP A 167 8.97 -20.53 -15.37
CA ASP A 167 10.19 -20.67 -14.58
C ASP A 167 10.16 -19.72 -13.39
N ALA A 168 10.42 -20.23 -12.19
CA ALA A 168 10.29 -19.48 -10.95
C ALA A 168 11.66 -18.96 -10.50
N TYR A 169 11.77 -17.64 -10.34
CA TYR A 169 12.97 -16.97 -9.83
C TYR A 169 12.87 -16.71 -8.33
N GLY A 170 11.65 -16.67 -7.79
CA GLY A 170 11.39 -16.47 -6.38
C GLY A 170 9.94 -16.71 -6.00
N LEU A 171 9.69 -16.66 -4.70
CA LEU A 171 8.41 -16.96 -4.08
C LEU A 171 8.08 -15.90 -3.03
N TRP A 172 6.92 -15.28 -3.18
CA TRP A 172 6.26 -14.54 -2.13
C TRP A 172 5.47 -15.50 -1.27
N VAL A 173 5.69 -15.47 0.04
CA VAL A 173 5.00 -16.33 1.02
C VAL A 173 4.23 -15.46 1.99
N ARG A 174 2.96 -15.78 2.19
CA ARG A 174 2.05 -15.10 3.10
C ARG A 174 2.10 -15.72 4.50
N ASP A 175 2.25 -14.90 5.53
CA ASP A 175 2.15 -15.34 6.93
C ASP A 175 0.69 -15.34 7.45
N ASP A 176 0.49 -15.80 8.69
CA ASP A 176 -0.83 -15.84 9.34
C ASP A 176 -1.46 -14.45 9.56
N ASN A 177 -0.67 -13.37 9.53
CA ASN A 177 -1.14 -11.98 9.61
C ASN A 177 -1.47 -11.38 8.23
N GLY A 178 -1.28 -12.19 7.18
CA GLY A 178 -1.49 -11.83 5.79
C GLY A 178 -0.36 -11.01 5.17
N ASN A 179 0.80 -10.90 5.81
CA ASN A 179 1.93 -10.15 5.28
C ASN A 179 2.77 -11.06 4.37
N TYR A 180 3.28 -10.50 3.27
CA TYR A 180 4.13 -11.24 2.35
C TYR A 180 5.62 -11.01 2.62
N SER A 181 6.41 -12.08 2.47
CA SER A 181 7.87 -12.03 2.43
C SER A 181 8.39 -12.72 1.17
N TYR A 182 9.42 -12.15 0.54
CA TYR A 182 10.02 -12.69 -0.68
C TYR A 182 11.24 -13.55 -0.39
N THR A 183 11.33 -14.70 -1.07
CA THR A 183 12.50 -15.58 -1.07
C THR A 183 12.92 -15.85 -2.52
N GLU A 184 14.19 -15.61 -2.87
CA GLU A 184 14.74 -16.02 -4.17
C GLU A 184 14.88 -17.54 -4.24
N THR A 185 14.65 -18.11 -5.42
CA THR A 185 14.91 -19.53 -5.69
C THR A 185 16.40 -19.69 -6.02
N GLU A 186 17.07 -20.69 -5.42
CA GLU A 186 18.50 -20.98 -5.64
C GLU A 186 18.80 -21.56 -7.04
#